data_AF-A0A1M6MJ28-F1
#
_entry.id   AF-A0A1M6MJ28-F1
#
_cell.length_a   1.000
_cell.length_b   1.000
_cell.length_c   1.000
_cell.angle_alpha   90.00
_cell.angle_beta   90.00
_cell.angle_gamma   90.00
#
_symmetry.space_group_name_H-M   'P 1'
#
loop_
_entity.id
_entity.type
_entity.pdbx_description
1 polymer ?
#
loop_
_entity_poly.entity_id
_entity_poly.type
_entity_poly.pdbx_seq_one_letter_code
_entity_poly.pdbx_strand_id
1 'polypeptide(L)'
;MGIFDFNKSSEKSLKTLFELDFDNSPNAEFYEQGEPTEFDGQTVRTFSKSFIEEYEFECGLFDVIDIKTFEGLPNKNFIFTNEAIAIGQEEIDLIQKLTNGIHSCYGKDDDGNKSFSQKDIEDIEFGYWHRNWSDRKNPAMLNFDSETGLALTIWITE
;
A
#
# COMPACT_ATOMS: atom_id res chain seq x y z
N MET A 1 -23.21 -14.75 10.28
CA MET A 1 -22.30 -14.18 11.29
C MET A 1 -21.12 -15.11 11.42
N GLY A 2 -20.06 -14.88 10.63
CA GLY A 2 -18.80 -15.61 10.77
C GLY A 2 -17.89 -14.82 11.72
N ILE A 3 -17.49 -15.45 12.81
CA ILE A 3 -16.50 -14.91 13.76
C ILE A 3 -15.13 -15.16 13.12
N PHE A 4 -14.43 -14.10 12.72
CA PHE A 4 -13.04 -14.20 12.28
C PHE A 4 -12.15 -14.46 13.50
N ASP A 5 -11.62 -15.67 13.58
CA ASP A 5 -10.74 -16.11 14.64
C ASP A 5 -9.29 -15.71 14.28
N PHE A 6 -8.84 -14.57 14.83
CA PHE A 6 -7.49 -14.01 14.62
C PHE A 6 -6.35 -14.85 15.24
N ASN A 7 -6.62 -16.07 15.70
CA ASN A 7 -5.71 -16.88 16.52
C ASN A 7 -5.22 -18.16 15.82
N LYS A 8 -4.61 -18.01 14.63
CA LYS A 8 -3.61 -18.97 14.14
C LYS A 8 -2.35 -18.23 13.71
N SER A 9 -1.25 -18.60 14.35
CA SER A 9 0.13 -18.21 14.06
C SER A 9 0.53 -18.52 12.60
N SER A 10 0.07 -17.71 11.65
CA SER A 10 0.66 -17.60 10.30
C SER A 10 1.63 -16.43 10.31
N GLU A 11 2.80 -16.56 9.67
CA GLU A 11 3.65 -15.42 9.36
C GLU A 11 2.80 -14.29 8.79
N LYS A 12 2.72 -13.16 9.51
CA LYS A 12 2.07 -11.96 9.01
C LYS A 12 2.97 -11.40 7.91
N SER A 13 2.59 -11.68 6.66
CA SER A 13 3.30 -11.21 5.47
C SER A 13 2.41 -10.21 4.73
N LEU A 14 3.00 -9.31 3.96
CA LEU A 14 2.23 -8.39 3.11
C LEU A 14 1.32 -9.13 2.12
N LYS A 15 1.74 -10.31 1.64
CA LYS A 15 0.91 -11.19 0.82
C LYS A 15 -0.43 -11.52 1.48
N THR A 16 -0.41 -11.78 2.79
CA THR A 16 -1.62 -12.06 3.57
C THR A 16 -2.41 -10.78 3.89
N LEU A 17 -1.76 -9.63 3.98
CA LEU A 17 -2.43 -8.36 4.27
C LEU A 17 -3.26 -7.84 3.09
N PHE A 18 -2.76 -8.01 1.87
CA PHE A 18 -3.39 -7.49 0.65
C PHE A 18 -4.07 -8.57 -0.21
N GLU A 19 -3.96 -9.85 0.18
CA GLU A 19 -4.44 -10.99 -0.62
C GLU A 19 -3.96 -10.96 -2.09
N LEU A 20 -2.80 -10.33 -2.34
CA LEU A 20 -2.23 -10.10 -3.66
C LEU A 20 -1.01 -10.98 -3.91
N ASP A 21 -0.93 -11.56 -5.11
CA ASP A 21 0.25 -12.29 -5.57
C ASP A 21 1.27 -11.34 -6.21
N PHE A 22 2.14 -10.76 -5.37
CA PHE A 22 3.20 -9.84 -5.79
C PHE A 22 4.18 -10.46 -6.80
N ASP A 23 4.38 -11.79 -6.78
CA ASP A 23 5.36 -12.45 -7.62
C ASP A 23 4.82 -12.56 -9.06
N ASN A 24 3.55 -12.94 -9.19
CA ASN A 24 2.89 -13.17 -10.48
C ASN A 24 2.12 -11.96 -11.03
N SER A 25 2.05 -10.84 -10.30
CA SER A 25 1.46 -9.59 -10.78
C SER A 25 2.49 -8.71 -11.53
N PRO A 26 2.12 -7.98 -12.60
CA PRO A 26 0.79 -7.87 -13.18
C PRO A 26 0.36 -9.16 -13.90
N ASN A 27 -0.91 -9.53 -13.74
CA ASN A 27 -1.54 -10.69 -14.39
C ASN A 27 -2.66 -10.23 -15.36
N ALA A 28 -3.52 -11.13 -15.82
CA ALA A 28 -4.60 -10.81 -16.78
C ALA A 28 -5.66 -9.81 -16.26
N GLU A 29 -5.68 -9.51 -14.96
CA GLU A 29 -6.60 -8.53 -14.37
C GLU A 29 -6.11 -7.09 -14.49
N PHE A 30 -4.85 -6.89 -14.89
CA PHE A 30 -4.25 -5.57 -15.05
C PHE A 30 -4.22 -5.18 -16.52
N TYR A 31 -4.47 -3.90 -16.81
CA TYR A 31 -4.28 -3.33 -18.14
C TYR A 31 -3.04 -2.44 -18.18
N GLU A 32 -2.30 -2.48 -19.28
CA GLU A 32 -1.17 -1.58 -19.49
C GLU A 32 -1.66 -0.15 -19.73
N GLN A 33 -1.08 0.81 -19.01
CA GLN A 33 -1.38 2.24 -19.16
C GLN A 33 -0.40 2.91 -20.11
N GLY A 34 -0.94 3.47 -21.19
CA GLY A 34 -0.20 4.35 -22.09
C GLY A 34 1.01 3.68 -22.76
N GLU A 35 1.93 4.52 -23.22
CA GLU A 35 3.21 4.08 -23.78
C GLU A 35 4.28 3.99 -22.68
N PRO A 36 5.28 3.10 -22.82
CA PRO A 36 6.40 3.04 -21.89
C PRO A 36 7.10 4.39 -21.75
N THR A 37 7.50 4.72 -20.51
CA THR A 37 8.20 5.97 -20.21
C THR A 37 9.67 5.70 -19.90
N GLU A 38 10.54 6.65 -20.23
CA GLU A 38 11.96 6.57 -19.85
C GLU A 38 12.18 7.39 -18.57
N PHE A 39 12.73 6.75 -17.55
CA PHE A 39 13.08 7.38 -16.28
C PHE A 39 14.46 6.90 -15.84
N ASP A 40 15.40 7.82 -15.69
CA ASP A 40 16.79 7.54 -15.31
C ASP A 40 17.47 6.46 -16.19
N GLY A 41 17.22 6.51 -17.50
CA GLY A 41 17.75 5.54 -18.47
C GLY A 41 17.06 4.16 -18.43
N GLN A 42 16.00 4.02 -17.63
CA GLN A 42 15.20 2.81 -17.50
C GLN A 42 13.86 2.97 -18.20
N THR A 43 13.48 2.00 -19.04
CA THR A 43 12.12 1.92 -19.57
C THR A 43 11.18 1.37 -18.49
N VAL A 44 10.14 2.13 -18.19
CA VAL A 44 9.13 1.84 -17.17
C VAL A 44 7.77 1.63 -17.84
N ARG A 45 7.13 0.51 -17.52
CA ARG A 45 5.74 0.21 -17.91
C ARG A 45 4.85 0.23 -16.69
N THR A 46 3.67 0.85 -16.82
CA THR A 46 2.67 0.92 -15.75
C THR A 46 1.50 0.02 -16.11
N PHE A 47 1.09 -0.83 -15.18
CA PHE A 47 -0.07 -1.71 -15.29
C PHE A 47 -1.05 -1.36 -14.18
N SER A 48 -2.33 -1.24 -14.49
CA SER A 48 -3.32 -0.70 -13.55
C SER A 48 -4.53 -1.61 -13.41
N LYS A 49 -5.14 -1.57 -12.23
CA LYS A 49 -6.43 -2.18 -11.94
C LYS A 49 -7.19 -1.25 -10.98
N SER A 50 -8.49 -1.05 -11.23
CA SER A 50 -9.36 -0.27 -10.35
C SER A 50 -10.25 -1.20 -9.52
N PHE A 51 -10.49 -0.81 -8.27
CA PHE A 51 -11.25 -1.53 -7.26
C PHE A 51 -12.41 -0.72 -6.69
N ILE A 52 -12.84 0.34 -7.38
CA ILE A 52 -13.92 1.24 -6.91
C ILE A 52 -15.21 0.45 -6.56
N GLU A 53 -15.40 -0.74 -7.13
CA GLU A 53 -16.54 -1.61 -6.86
C GLU A 53 -16.25 -2.78 -5.88
N GLU A 54 -15.02 -2.93 -5.39
CA GLU A 54 -14.55 -4.06 -4.56
C GLU A 54 -14.21 -3.61 -3.11
N TYR A 55 -15.24 -3.22 -2.36
CA TYR A 55 -15.12 -2.62 -1.01
C TYR A 55 -14.38 -3.49 0.05
N GLU A 56 -14.23 -4.79 -0.17
CA GLU A 56 -13.53 -5.70 0.77
C GLU A 56 -12.03 -5.81 0.50
N PHE A 57 -11.55 -5.34 -0.66
CA PHE A 57 -10.14 -5.44 -1.05
C PHE A 57 -9.30 -4.39 -0.29
N GLU A 58 -8.13 -4.78 0.24
CA GLU A 58 -7.11 -3.88 0.82
C GLU A 58 -7.60 -2.94 1.93
N CYS A 59 -8.46 -3.45 2.82
CA CYS A 59 -9.11 -2.68 3.89
C CYS A 59 -10.11 -1.61 3.40
N GLY A 60 -10.51 -1.61 2.13
CA GLY A 60 -11.48 -0.64 1.58
C GLY A 60 -10.94 0.78 1.50
N LEU A 61 -9.61 0.96 1.52
CA LEU A 61 -8.96 2.26 1.55
C LEU A 61 -8.52 2.75 0.16
N PHE A 62 -8.30 1.85 -0.79
CA PHE A 62 -7.69 2.15 -2.08
C PHE A 62 -8.65 1.88 -3.23
N ASP A 63 -8.65 2.78 -4.21
CA ASP A 63 -9.51 2.69 -5.41
C ASP A 63 -8.77 2.12 -6.62
N VAL A 64 -7.44 2.22 -6.61
CA VAL A 64 -6.56 1.85 -7.73
C VAL A 64 -5.29 1.22 -7.20
N ILE A 65 -4.80 0.20 -7.92
CA ILE A 65 -3.42 -0.24 -7.87
C ILE A 65 -2.75 0.04 -9.21
N ASP A 66 -1.55 0.58 -9.16
CA ASP A 66 -0.62 0.65 -10.26
C ASP A 66 0.62 -0.19 -9.95
N ILE A 67 1.04 -1.00 -10.92
CA ILE A 67 2.29 -1.76 -10.89
C ILE A 67 3.23 -1.16 -11.91
N LYS A 68 4.32 -0.57 -11.43
CA LYS A 68 5.43 -0.13 -12.28
C LYS A 68 6.46 -1.25 -12.39
N THR A 69 6.77 -1.63 -13.62
CA THR A 69 7.80 -2.63 -13.96
C THR A 69 8.93 -1.96 -14.72
N PHE A 70 10.14 -2.46 -14.53
CA PHE A 70 11.37 -1.86 -15.06
C PHE A 70 12.04 -2.85 -16.04
N GLU A 71 12.19 -2.45 -17.31
CA GLU A 71 12.68 -3.35 -18.36
C GLU A 71 14.08 -3.93 -18.06
N GLY A 72 14.20 -5.26 -18.05
CA GLY A 72 15.48 -5.93 -17.77
C GLY A 72 15.85 -6.02 -16.28
N LEU A 73 14.98 -5.54 -15.38
CA LEU A 73 15.12 -5.70 -13.93
C LEU A 73 13.95 -6.52 -13.37
N PRO A 74 14.17 -7.35 -12.34
CA PRO A 74 13.10 -8.09 -11.66
C PRO A 74 12.26 -7.20 -10.71
N ASN A 75 12.63 -5.92 -10.54
CA ASN A 75 12.00 -5.00 -9.61
C ASN A 75 10.59 -4.59 -10.04
N LYS A 76 9.71 -4.36 -9.05
CA LYS A 76 8.35 -3.86 -9.26
C LYS A 76 7.97 -2.89 -8.15
N ASN A 77 7.22 -1.85 -8.48
CA ASN A 77 6.60 -0.98 -7.49
C ASN A 77 5.09 -1.17 -7.54
N PHE A 78 4.50 -1.57 -6.42
CA PHE A 78 3.07 -1.66 -6.24
C PHE A 78 2.60 -0.40 -5.53
N ILE A 79 1.72 0.36 -6.18
CA ILE A 79 1.29 1.69 -5.75
C ILE A 79 -0.23 1.64 -5.62
N PHE A 80 -0.72 1.64 -4.40
CA PHE A 80 -2.14 1.66 -4.07
C PHE A 80 -2.53 3.10 -3.78
N THR A 81 -3.61 3.60 -4.39
CA THR A 81 -4.01 5.01 -4.26
C THR A 81 -5.51 5.16 -4.05
N ASN A 82 -5.86 6.18 -3.27
CA ASN A 82 -7.18 6.79 -3.23
C ASN A 82 -7.01 8.31 -3.16
N GLU A 83 -7.09 8.95 -4.32
CA GLU A 83 -6.91 10.40 -4.47
C GLU A 83 -8.13 11.19 -3.94
N ALA A 84 -9.29 10.55 -3.81
CA ALA A 84 -10.56 11.18 -3.45
C ALA A 84 -11.01 10.84 -2.01
N ILE A 85 -10.14 10.24 -1.20
CA ILE A 85 -10.48 9.78 0.14
C ILE A 85 -10.97 10.96 1.01
N ALA A 86 -12.17 10.82 1.56
CA ALA A 86 -12.72 11.78 2.51
C ALA A 86 -12.37 11.31 3.93
N ILE A 87 -11.42 11.99 4.58
CA ILE A 87 -10.99 11.60 5.93
C ILE A 87 -12.10 11.86 6.95
N GLY A 88 -12.71 10.78 7.44
CA GLY A 88 -13.56 10.74 8.62
C GLY A 88 -13.03 9.75 9.67
N GLN A 89 -13.81 9.55 10.74
CA GLN A 89 -13.44 8.61 11.81
C GLN A 89 -13.30 7.17 11.28
N GLU A 90 -14.14 6.78 10.32
CA GLU A 90 -14.10 5.44 9.74
C GLU A 90 -12.80 5.21 8.95
N GLU A 91 -12.39 6.17 8.12
CA GLU A 91 -11.14 6.12 7.37
C GLU A 91 -9.93 6.12 8.31
N ILE A 92 -9.96 6.92 9.38
CA ILE A 92 -8.91 6.91 10.41
C ILE A 92 -8.80 5.53 11.06
N ASP A 93 -9.92 4.89 11.40
CA ASP A 93 -9.93 3.54 11.97
C ASP A 93 -9.36 2.50 10.98
N LEU A 94 -9.64 2.65 9.69
CA LEU A 94 -9.09 1.79 8.63
C LEU A 94 -7.59 2.02 8.43
N ILE A 95 -7.14 3.28 8.36
CA ILE A 95 -5.72 3.65 8.26
C ILE A 95 -4.96 3.11 9.48
N GLN A 96 -5.54 3.20 10.68
CA GLN A 96 -4.98 2.62 11.89
C GLN A 96 -4.82 1.10 11.76
N LYS A 97 -5.85 0.39 11.28
CA LYS A 97 -5.79 -1.07 11.07
C LYS A 97 -4.71 -1.43 10.07
N LEU A 98 -4.64 -0.74 8.93
CA LEU A 98 -3.64 -0.96 7.89
C LEU A 98 -2.22 -0.73 8.43
N THR A 99 -1.98 0.42 9.06
CA THR A 99 -0.67 0.80 9.63
C THR A 99 -0.20 -0.23 10.66
N ASN A 100 -1.08 -0.66 11.56
CA ASN A 100 -0.77 -1.70 12.54
C ASN A 100 -0.57 -3.08 11.92
N GLY A 101 -1.26 -3.38 10.82
CA GLY A 101 -1.04 -4.56 9.98
C GLY A 101 0.37 -4.57 9.38
N ILE A 102 0.79 -3.45 8.79
CA ILE A 102 2.15 -3.29 8.24
C ILE A 102 3.19 -3.40 9.36
N HIS A 103 3.00 -2.73 10.50
CA HIS A 103 3.88 -2.89 11.67
C HIS A 103 3.98 -4.33 12.15
N SER A 104 2.90 -5.10 12.08
CA SER A 104 2.94 -6.51 12.46
C SER A 104 3.78 -7.35 11.50
N CYS A 105 3.91 -6.92 10.24
CA CYS A 105 4.74 -7.59 9.22
C CYS A 105 6.21 -7.12 9.29
N TYR A 106 6.44 -5.82 9.44
CA TYR A 106 7.76 -5.18 9.29
C TYR A 106 8.41 -4.75 10.60
N GLY A 107 7.69 -4.82 11.72
CA GLY A 107 8.13 -4.27 12.99
C GLY A 107 8.03 -2.74 13.02
N LYS A 108 8.97 -2.11 13.74
CA LYS A 108 9.01 -0.65 13.86
C LYS A 108 9.20 0.03 12.50
N ASP A 109 8.63 1.21 12.33
CA ASP A 109 8.96 2.09 11.20
C ASP A 109 10.35 2.73 11.39
N ASP A 110 10.75 3.54 10.41
CA ASP A 110 12.05 4.21 10.39
C ASP A 110 12.20 5.26 11.50
N ASP A 111 11.09 5.82 11.98
CA ASP A 111 11.02 6.74 13.13
C ASP A 111 11.01 5.99 14.48
N GLY A 112 10.94 4.66 14.48
CA GLY A 112 10.96 3.81 15.66
C GLY A 112 9.59 3.52 16.29
N ASN A 113 8.50 3.97 15.68
CA ASN A 113 7.13 3.70 16.12
C ASN A 113 6.74 2.26 15.78
N LYS A 114 5.89 1.66 16.63
CA LYS A 114 5.47 0.25 16.52
C LYS A 114 3.97 0.08 16.29
N SER A 115 3.24 1.19 16.30
CA SER A 115 1.81 1.23 16.14
C SER A 115 1.39 2.65 15.76
N PHE A 116 0.23 2.74 15.13
CA PHE A 116 -0.50 3.98 14.95
C PHE A 116 -0.84 4.60 16.32
N SER A 117 -0.82 5.93 16.39
CA SER A 117 -0.87 6.72 17.63
C SER A 117 -1.73 7.97 17.46
N GLN A 118 -1.99 8.68 18.57
CA GLN A 118 -2.73 9.95 18.53
C GLN A 118 -2.03 11.01 17.65
N LYS A 119 -0.70 11.00 17.61
CA LYS A 119 0.04 11.92 16.75
C LYS A 119 -0.26 11.68 15.27
N ASP A 120 -0.45 10.43 14.87
CA ASP A 120 -0.82 10.11 13.49
C ASP A 120 -2.16 10.74 13.11
N ILE A 121 -3.13 10.70 14.03
CA ILE A 121 -4.45 11.33 13.84
C ILE A 121 -4.28 12.84 13.66
N GLU A 122 -3.51 13.47 14.55
CA GLU A 122 -3.23 14.91 14.48
C GLU A 122 -2.58 15.28 13.14
N ASP A 123 -1.54 14.55 12.72
CA ASP A 123 -0.82 14.79 11.47
C ASP A 123 -1.74 14.63 10.23
N ILE A 124 -2.62 13.60 10.22
CA ILE A 124 -3.63 13.43 9.17
C ILE A 124 -4.63 14.60 9.16
N GLU A 125 -5.12 15.03 10.32
CA GLU A 125 -6.04 16.18 10.43
C GLU A 125 -5.36 17.51 9.99
N PHE A 126 -4.05 17.63 10.17
CA PHE A 126 -3.24 18.74 9.65
C PHE A 126 -3.00 18.66 8.13
N GLY A 127 -3.39 17.55 7.48
CA GLY A 127 -3.36 17.39 6.03
C GLY A 127 -2.11 16.73 5.48
N TYR A 128 -1.19 16.24 6.33
CA TYR A 128 0.01 15.53 5.87
C TYR A 128 0.53 14.54 6.90
N TRP A 129 0.68 13.28 6.49
CA TRP A 129 1.14 12.20 7.34
C TRP A 129 1.85 11.12 6.52
N HIS A 130 2.87 10.46 7.08
CA HIS A 130 3.49 9.31 6.45
C HIS A 130 4.15 8.34 7.44
N ARG A 131 4.37 7.12 6.98
CA ARG A 131 5.08 6.03 7.66
C ARG A 131 5.98 5.30 6.65
N ASN A 132 7.23 5.07 7.04
CA ASN A 132 8.26 4.49 6.18
C ASN A 132 8.90 3.26 6.81
N TRP A 133 9.15 2.25 5.98
CA TRP A 133 9.91 1.05 6.31
C TRP A 133 10.95 0.79 5.23
N SER A 134 12.01 1.60 5.19
CA SER A 134 13.00 1.59 4.11
C SER A 134 14.02 0.45 4.21
N ASP A 135 14.43 0.08 5.41
CA ASP A 135 15.45 -0.96 5.65
C ASP A 135 14.82 -2.38 5.74
N ARG A 136 13.98 -2.73 4.77
CA ARG A 136 13.30 -4.04 4.69
C ARG A 136 13.59 -4.67 3.32
N LYS A 137 13.48 -6.01 3.24
CA LYS A 137 13.67 -6.74 1.97
C LYS A 137 12.81 -6.13 0.85
N ASN A 138 11.56 -5.81 1.19
CA ASN A 138 10.66 -5.07 0.34
C ASN A 138 10.29 -3.78 1.06
N PRO A 139 10.89 -2.62 0.74
CA PRO A 139 10.52 -1.37 1.40
C PRO A 139 9.04 -1.05 1.25
N ALA A 140 8.49 -0.25 2.17
CA ALA A 140 7.13 0.28 2.03
C ALA A 140 7.00 1.69 2.59
N MET A 141 6.10 2.47 2.01
CA MET A 141 5.73 3.82 2.44
C MET A 141 4.22 3.97 2.36
N LEU A 142 3.59 4.32 3.48
CA LEU A 142 2.19 4.70 3.55
C LEU A 142 2.12 6.20 3.84
N ASN A 143 1.39 6.97 3.04
CA ASN A 143 1.28 8.41 3.22
C ASN A 143 -0.12 8.92 2.92
N PHE A 144 -0.48 10.01 3.58
CA PHE A 144 -1.65 10.80 3.31
C PHE A 144 -1.23 12.25 3.08
N ASP A 145 -1.81 12.88 2.07
CA ASP A 145 -1.67 14.30 1.79
C ASP A 145 -3.02 14.85 1.34
N SER A 146 -3.46 15.96 1.92
CA SER A 146 -4.81 16.50 1.66
C SER A 146 -5.06 16.94 0.21
N GLU A 147 -4.01 17.13 -0.60
CA GLU A 147 -4.11 17.47 -2.01
C GLU A 147 -4.09 16.24 -2.93
N THR A 148 -3.43 15.15 -2.51
CA THR A 148 -3.19 13.96 -3.36
C THR A 148 -3.80 12.66 -2.82
N GLY A 149 -4.40 12.68 -1.64
CA GLY A 149 -5.10 11.57 -1.02
C GLY A 149 -4.19 10.60 -0.27
N LEU A 150 -4.63 9.34 -0.16
CA LEU A 150 -3.91 8.26 0.50
C LEU A 150 -3.15 7.42 -0.53
N ALA A 151 -1.89 7.11 -0.24
CA ALA A 151 -1.08 6.23 -1.07
C ALA A 151 -0.27 5.24 -0.22
N LEU A 152 -0.16 4.01 -0.70
CA LEU A 152 0.78 3.02 -0.21
C LEU A 152 1.68 2.60 -1.37
N THR A 153 2.98 2.67 -1.20
CA THR A 153 3.95 2.09 -2.14
C THR A 153 4.69 0.94 -1.48
N ILE A 154 4.76 -0.20 -2.17
CA ILE A 154 5.58 -1.35 -1.80
C ILE A 154 6.57 -1.60 -2.93
N TRP A 155 7.86 -1.59 -2.60
CA TRP A 155 8.94 -1.88 -3.55
C TRP A 155 9.36 -3.34 -3.43
N ILE A 156 9.14 -4.10 -4.49
CA ILE A 156 9.66 -5.47 -4.60
C ILE A 156 11.05 -5.39 -5.22
N THR A 157 12.04 -5.82 -4.45
CA THR A 157 13.44 -5.90 -4.88
C THR A 157 13.90 -7.36 -4.81
N GLU A 158 14.50 -7.85 -5.90
CA GLU A 158 15.07 -9.20 -6.00
C GLU A 158 16.59 -9.15 -6.13
#